data_AF-A0AA97J119-F1
#
_entry.id   AF-A0AA97J119-F1
#
_cell.length_a   1.000
_cell.length_b   1.000
_cell.length_c   1.000
_cell.angle_alpha   90.00
_cell.angle_beta   90.00
_cell.angle_gamma   90.00
#
_symmetry.space_group_name_H-M   'P 1'
#
loop_
_entity.id
_entity.type
_entity.pdbx_description
1 polymer ?
#
loop_
_entity_poly.entity_id
_entity_poly.type
_entity_poly.pdbx_seq_one_letter_code
_entity_poly.pdbx_strand_id
1 'polypeptide(L)'
;MHRAYQSVLPCSSKYLQQKWDKAVYEEHWKKVQAAKPVVDTSAPPTYGHLLLKLKKLELEKDRLSIIERDNRLLLEKMSFIMRTTGRIDNKNDYEPKSLNRRKREQELLRITKENYAILERITKCQPQYKVQKWNEDWHKAEEYMNSIARYPRRLCKSRNQKKQKYNKKTPKRKKQKAKRLNDGCLTDKSERKEREDTNNENENQKNQSENQEGKV
;
A
#
# COMPACT_ATOMS: atom_id res chain seq x y z
N MET A 1 32.08 10.07 72.00
CA MET A 1 32.34 11.53 71.89
C MET A 1 31.22 12.33 72.58
N HIS A 2 31.21 12.38 73.92
CA HIS A 2 30.24 13.19 74.69
C HIS A 2 30.86 14.47 75.28
N ARG A 3 32.18 14.59 75.23
CA ARG A 3 32.93 15.74 75.75
C ARG A 3 32.69 17.03 74.96
N ALA A 4 32.44 16.90 73.65
CA ALA A 4 32.15 18.02 72.75
C ALA A 4 30.65 18.41 72.72
N TYR A 5 29.79 17.65 73.39
CA TYR A 5 28.36 17.93 73.45
C TYR A 5 28.10 19.08 74.43
N GLN A 6 27.41 20.11 73.95
CA GLN A 6 27.05 21.31 74.70
C GLN A 6 25.56 21.24 75.02
N SER A 7 25.23 21.08 76.31
CA SER A 7 23.85 21.10 76.78
C SER A 7 23.36 22.54 76.92
N VAL A 8 22.09 22.78 76.59
CA VAL A 8 21.48 24.12 76.69
C VAL A 8 21.27 24.54 78.15
N LEU A 9 21.00 23.56 79.02
CA LEU A 9 20.85 23.75 80.46
C LEU A 9 22.03 23.09 81.20
N PRO A 10 22.39 23.59 82.41
CA PRO A 10 23.40 22.93 83.24
C PRO A 10 22.91 21.53 83.63
N CYS A 11 23.73 20.51 83.36
CA CYS A 11 23.43 19.12 83.67
C CYS A 11 24.58 18.48 84.45
N SER A 12 24.25 17.57 85.38
CA SER A 12 25.24 16.87 86.20
C SER A 12 26.13 15.93 85.36
N SER A 13 25.55 15.25 84.35
CA SER A 13 26.28 14.37 83.44
C SER A 13 25.98 14.66 81.98
N LYS A 14 26.97 15.19 81.27
CA LYS A 14 26.89 15.51 79.82
C LYS A 14 26.63 14.28 78.95
N TYR A 15 27.12 13.11 79.37
CA TYR A 15 26.93 11.86 78.64
C TYR A 15 25.46 11.41 78.66
N LEU A 16 24.82 11.44 79.83
CA LEU A 16 23.41 11.07 79.96
C LEU A 16 22.52 12.07 79.21
N GLN A 17 22.82 13.37 79.33
CA GLN A 17 22.08 14.41 78.63
C GLN A 17 22.15 14.23 77.10
N GLN A 18 23.34 13.98 76.54
CA GLN A 18 23.49 13.70 75.11
C GLN A 18 22.64 12.50 74.65
N LYS A 19 22.60 11.44 75.45
CA LYS A 19 21.85 10.22 75.12
C LYS A 19 20.34 10.48 75.13
N TRP A 20 19.85 11.26 76.08
CA TRP A 20 18.44 11.65 76.16
C TRP A 20 18.04 12.59 75.03
N ASP A 21 18.82 13.62 74.76
CA ASP A 21 18.57 14.54 73.65
C ASP A 21 18.52 13.80 72.30
N LYS A 22 19.44 12.83 72.11
CA LYS A 22 19.43 12.00 70.91
C LYS A 22 18.18 11.13 70.82
N ALA A 23 17.74 10.53 71.92
CA ALA A 23 16.51 9.73 71.95
C ALA A 23 15.26 10.57 71.67
N VAL A 24 15.17 11.78 72.26
CA VAL A 24 14.09 12.73 72.02
C VAL A 24 14.10 13.20 70.56
N TYR A 25 15.27 13.49 70.01
CA TYR A 25 15.42 13.86 68.60
C TYR A 25 14.98 12.74 67.67
N GLU A 26 15.39 11.49 67.94
CA GLU A 26 14.96 10.32 67.17
C GLU A 26 13.45 10.08 67.27
N GLU A 27 12.84 10.27 68.44
CA GLU A 27 11.40 10.18 68.63
C GLU A 27 10.66 11.29 67.87
N HIS A 28 11.14 12.53 67.95
CA HIS A 28 10.59 13.66 67.21
C HIS A 28 10.68 13.42 65.69
N TRP A 29 11.83 12.96 65.21
CA TRP A 29 12.03 12.62 63.81
C TRP A 29 11.03 11.56 63.33
N LYS A 30 10.82 10.49 64.12
CA LYS A 30 9.81 9.47 63.83
C LYS A 30 8.40 10.06 63.76
N LYS A 31 8.05 10.98 64.65
CA LYS A 31 6.75 11.67 64.65
C LYS A 31 6.58 12.55 63.41
N VAL A 32 7.62 13.29 63.01
CA VAL A 32 7.62 14.13 61.80
C VAL A 32 7.49 13.27 60.55
N GLN A 33 8.23 12.16 60.46
CA GLN A 33 8.17 11.26 59.31
C GLN A 33 6.82 10.52 59.21
N ALA A 34 6.20 10.19 60.36
CA ALA A 34 4.89 9.55 60.41
C ALA A 34 3.72 10.55 60.25
N ALA A 35 3.97 11.86 60.32
CA ALA A 35 2.94 12.87 60.18
C ALA A 35 2.34 12.84 58.77
N LYS A 36 1.04 12.57 58.68
CA LYS A 36 0.29 12.59 57.42
C LYS A 36 -0.15 14.02 57.10
N PRO A 37 -0.19 14.42 55.82
CA PRO A 37 -0.76 15.71 55.44
C PRO A 37 -2.24 15.76 55.83
N VAL A 38 -2.68 16.91 56.34
CA VAL A 38 -4.09 17.15 56.73
C VAL A 38 -5.00 17.28 55.51
N VAL A 39 -4.45 17.72 54.38
CA VAL A 39 -5.17 17.94 53.12
C VAL A 39 -4.59 17.02 52.06
N ASP A 40 -5.46 16.33 51.34
CA ASP A 40 -5.07 15.57 50.17
C ASP A 40 -4.71 16.54 49.03
N THR A 41 -3.48 16.46 48.56
CA THR A 41 -2.97 17.24 47.41
C THR A 41 -2.78 16.37 46.17
N SER A 42 -3.29 15.14 46.18
CA SER A 42 -3.17 14.23 45.04
C SER A 42 -4.08 14.66 43.88
N ALA A 43 -3.68 14.31 42.66
CA ALA A 43 -4.48 14.59 41.48
C ALA A 43 -5.74 13.71 41.47
N PRO A 44 -6.91 14.25 41.05
CA PRO A 44 -8.14 13.48 40.96
C PRO A 44 -7.98 12.32 39.94
N PRO A 45 -8.70 11.20 40.15
CA PRO A 45 -8.61 10.04 39.27
C PRO A 45 -9.12 10.38 37.87
N THR A 46 -8.35 10.03 36.85
CA THR A 46 -8.76 10.17 35.45
C THR A 46 -9.72 9.04 35.07
N TYR A 47 -10.92 9.38 34.61
CA TYR A 47 -11.90 8.40 34.17
C TYR A 47 -11.62 7.90 32.74
N GLY A 48 -11.66 6.59 32.54
CA GLY A 48 -11.35 5.97 31.24
C GLY A 48 -12.25 6.43 30.08
N HIS A 49 -13.50 6.82 30.35
CA HIS A 49 -14.43 7.33 29.34
C HIS A 49 -14.05 8.71 28.80
N LEU A 50 -13.22 9.48 29.52
CA LEU A 50 -12.65 10.75 29.04
C LEU A 50 -11.51 10.50 28.03
N LEU A 51 -10.78 9.40 28.20
CA LEU A 51 -9.67 9.00 27.33
C LEU A 51 -10.16 8.23 26.11
N LEU A 52 -11.18 7.38 26.28
CA LEU A 52 -11.67 6.46 25.26
C LEU A 52 -13.18 6.58 25.05
N LYS A 53 -13.56 6.89 23.81
CA LYS A 53 -14.96 6.86 23.37
C LYS A 53 -15.35 5.44 22.96
N LEU A 54 -15.65 4.59 23.94
CA LEU A 54 -15.95 3.17 23.74
C LEU A 54 -17.06 2.93 22.71
N LYS A 55 -18.15 3.71 22.73
CA LYS A 55 -19.23 3.58 21.75
C LYS A 55 -18.78 3.84 20.30
N LYS A 56 -17.85 4.79 20.11
CA LYS A 56 -17.28 5.08 18.78
C LYS A 56 -16.44 3.91 18.28
N LEU A 57 -15.64 3.31 19.17
CA LEU A 57 -14.82 2.14 18.83
C LEU A 57 -15.70 0.94 18.45
N GLU A 58 -16.79 0.70 19.18
CA GLU A 58 -17.70 -0.40 18.87
C GLU A 58 -18.39 -0.20 17.51
N LEU A 59 -18.89 1.02 17.22
CA LEU A 59 -19.50 1.32 15.93
C LEU A 59 -18.54 1.13 14.75
N GLU A 60 -17.27 1.50 14.92
CA GLU A 60 -16.26 1.30 13.87
C GLU A 60 -15.98 -0.19 13.66
N LYS A 61 -15.92 -0.97 14.74
CA LYS A 61 -15.76 -2.42 14.68
C LYS A 61 -16.95 -3.10 13.97
N ASP A 62 -18.17 -2.69 14.29
CA ASP A 62 -19.38 -3.20 13.63
C ASP A 62 -19.38 -2.88 12.14
N ARG A 63 -19.03 -1.63 11.79
CA ARG A 63 -18.90 -1.20 10.39
C ARG A 63 -17.87 -2.05 9.63
N LEU A 64 -16.70 -2.28 10.22
CA LEU A 64 -15.66 -3.12 9.61
C LEU A 64 -16.12 -4.57 9.45
N SER A 65 -16.82 -5.14 10.44
CA SER A 65 -17.41 -6.48 10.37
C SER A 65 -18.41 -6.62 9.22
N ILE A 66 -19.22 -5.57 8.96
CA ILE A 66 -20.12 -5.52 7.80
C ILE A 66 -19.33 -5.52 6.50
N ILE A 67 -18.36 -4.63 6.36
CA ILE A 67 -17.52 -4.52 5.16
C ILE A 67 -16.80 -5.84 4.87
N GLU A 68 -16.25 -6.50 5.88
CA GLU A 68 -15.54 -7.77 5.72
C GLU A 68 -16.47 -8.90 5.26
N ARG A 69 -17.68 -8.98 5.81
CA ARG A 69 -18.70 -9.96 5.40
C ARG A 69 -19.12 -9.73 3.96
N ASP A 70 -19.39 -8.48 3.59
CA ASP A 70 -19.82 -8.11 2.25
C ASP A 70 -18.72 -8.36 1.22
N ASN A 71 -17.46 -8.04 1.56
CA ASN A 71 -16.31 -8.35 0.72
C ASN A 71 -16.13 -9.86 0.54
N ARG A 72 -16.32 -10.66 1.59
CA ARG A 72 -16.27 -12.12 1.49
C ARG A 72 -17.35 -12.66 0.55
N LEU A 73 -18.58 -12.18 0.70
CA LEU A 73 -19.70 -12.57 -0.15
C LEU A 73 -19.48 -12.15 -1.61
N LEU A 74 -18.94 -10.95 -1.84
CA LEU A 74 -18.60 -10.46 -3.16
C LEU A 74 -17.54 -11.34 -3.82
N LEU A 75 -16.47 -11.68 -3.09
CA LEU A 75 -15.40 -12.54 -3.59
C LEU A 75 -15.92 -13.95 -3.91
N GLU A 76 -16.80 -14.51 -3.08
CA GLU A 76 -17.45 -15.78 -3.34
C GLU A 76 -18.26 -15.74 -4.64
N LYS A 77 -19.10 -14.72 -4.82
CA LYS A 77 -19.89 -14.52 -6.05
C LYS A 77 -19.00 -14.32 -7.28
N MET A 78 -17.95 -13.51 -7.17
CA MET A 78 -16.98 -13.32 -8.25
C MET A 78 -16.27 -14.62 -8.61
N SER A 79 -15.84 -15.40 -7.61
CA SER A 79 -15.22 -16.71 -7.83
C SER A 79 -16.17 -17.69 -8.53
N PHE A 80 -17.46 -17.65 -8.17
CA PHE A 80 -18.49 -18.45 -8.81
C PHE A 80 -18.67 -18.06 -10.28
N ILE A 81 -18.73 -16.76 -10.59
CA ILE A 81 -18.84 -16.24 -11.97
C ILE A 81 -17.57 -16.54 -12.78
N MET A 82 -16.40 -16.48 -12.17
CA MET A 82 -15.14 -16.79 -12.85
C MET A 82 -15.02 -18.30 -13.16
N ARG A 83 -15.48 -19.15 -12.23
CA ARG A 83 -15.47 -20.61 -12.40
C ARG A 83 -16.54 -21.10 -13.37
N THR A 84 -17.74 -20.55 -13.23
CA THR A 84 -18.88 -20.86 -14.07
C THR A 84 -19.01 -19.69 -15.03
N THR A 85 -18.49 -19.81 -16.25
CA THR A 85 -18.39 -18.77 -17.31
C THR A 85 -19.75 -18.20 -17.80
N GLY A 86 -20.69 -17.96 -16.89
CA GLY A 86 -22.07 -17.61 -17.14
C GLY A 86 -22.75 -18.64 -18.04
N ARG A 87 -23.40 -19.66 -17.46
CA ARG A 87 -24.37 -20.43 -18.25
C ARG A 87 -25.60 -19.54 -18.42
N ILE A 88 -25.52 -18.63 -19.38
CA ILE A 88 -26.65 -17.86 -19.87
C ILE A 88 -27.39 -18.83 -20.80
N ASP A 89 -28.49 -19.38 -20.29
CA ASP A 89 -29.48 -20.16 -21.04
C ASP A 89 -30.15 -19.36 -22.17
N ASN A 90 -30.01 -18.03 -22.13
CA ASN A 90 -30.54 -17.06 -23.09
C ASN A 90 -29.50 -16.58 -24.12
N LYS A 91 -28.67 -17.48 -24.65
CA LYS A 91 -27.77 -17.13 -25.76
C LYS A 91 -28.57 -17.18 -27.06
N ASN A 92 -29.21 -16.08 -27.40
CA ASN A 92 -29.78 -15.87 -28.72
C ASN A 92 -28.65 -15.34 -29.62
N ASP A 93 -28.21 -16.14 -30.60
CA ASP A 93 -27.24 -15.75 -31.64
C ASP A 93 -27.90 -14.79 -32.65
N TYR A 94 -28.49 -13.71 -32.14
CA TYR A 94 -29.12 -12.67 -32.93
C TYR A 94 -28.11 -11.56 -33.21
N GLU A 95 -27.69 -11.45 -34.47
CA GLU A 95 -26.94 -10.29 -34.94
C GLU A 95 -27.86 -9.06 -34.97
N PRO A 96 -27.61 -8.01 -34.16
CA PRO A 96 -28.41 -6.80 -34.19
C PRO A 96 -28.23 -6.10 -35.54
N LYS A 97 -29.26 -6.15 -36.38
CA LYS A 97 -29.30 -5.46 -37.68
C LYS A 97 -29.52 -3.96 -37.47
N SER A 98 -28.44 -3.22 -37.26
CA SER A 98 -28.49 -1.75 -37.26
C SER A 98 -28.39 -1.24 -38.69
N LEU A 99 -29.38 -0.45 -39.13
CA LEU A 99 -29.34 0.28 -40.41
C LEU A 99 -28.10 1.20 -40.52
N ASN A 100 -27.53 1.63 -39.38
CA ASN A 100 -26.36 2.51 -39.32
C ASN A 100 -25.01 1.77 -39.26
N ARG A 101 -25.01 0.43 -39.29
CA ARG A 101 -23.78 -0.39 -39.18
C ARG A 101 -22.74 0.02 -40.22
N ARG A 102 -23.15 0.10 -41.49
CA ARG A 102 -22.28 0.48 -42.61
C ARG A 102 -21.67 1.88 -42.44
N LYS A 103 -22.48 2.87 -42.01
CA LYS A 103 -22.00 4.23 -41.74
C LYS A 103 -20.96 4.24 -40.61
N ARG A 104 -21.20 3.46 -39.55
CA ARG A 104 -20.28 3.34 -38.41
C ARG A 104 -18.96 2.67 -38.81
N GLU A 105 -19.02 1.63 -39.63
CA GLU A 105 -17.85 0.93 -40.17
C GLU A 105 -17.02 1.88 -41.06
N GLN A 106 -17.67 2.67 -41.91
CA GLN A 106 -17.01 3.69 -42.73
C GLN A 106 -16.34 4.79 -41.88
N GLU A 107 -17.03 5.29 -40.87
CA GLU A 107 -16.46 6.30 -39.95
C GLU A 107 -15.27 5.72 -39.17
N LEU A 108 -15.34 4.45 -38.76
CA LEU A 108 -14.24 3.77 -38.08
C LEU A 108 -13.02 3.61 -38.99
N LEU A 109 -13.23 3.24 -40.26
CA LEU A 109 -12.16 3.18 -41.26
C LEU A 109 -11.54 4.56 -41.52
N ARG A 110 -12.37 5.60 -41.57
CA ARG A 110 -11.89 6.98 -41.70
C ARG A 110 -11.03 7.39 -40.50
N ILE A 111 -11.54 7.22 -39.28
CA ILE A 111 -10.85 7.58 -38.03
C ILE A 111 -9.53 6.81 -37.90
N THR A 112 -9.52 5.51 -38.22
CA THR A 112 -8.30 4.69 -38.16
C THR A 112 -7.25 5.17 -39.15
N LYS A 113 -7.64 5.53 -40.38
CA LYS A 113 -6.73 6.12 -41.37
C LYS A 113 -6.20 7.48 -40.93
N GLU A 114 -7.05 8.35 -40.39
CA GLU A 114 -6.66 9.67 -39.86
C GLU A 114 -5.68 9.53 -38.69
N ASN A 115 -5.98 8.63 -37.74
CA ASN A 115 -5.12 8.34 -36.60
C ASN A 115 -3.74 7.81 -37.05
N TYR A 116 -3.71 6.93 -38.06
CA TYR A 116 -2.46 6.44 -38.63
C TYR A 116 -1.64 7.58 -39.25
N ALA A 117 -2.27 8.50 -39.99
CA ALA A 117 -1.59 9.66 -40.56
C ALA A 117 -1.04 10.62 -39.49
N ILE A 118 -1.76 10.83 -38.39
CA ILE A 118 -1.30 11.62 -37.25
C ILE A 118 -0.09 10.95 -36.59
N LEU A 119 -0.16 9.63 -36.36
CA LEU A 119 0.91 8.86 -35.76
C LEU A 119 2.17 8.92 -36.63
N GLU A 120 2.04 8.75 -37.95
CA GLU A 120 3.17 8.90 -38.87
C GLU A 120 3.76 10.32 -38.80
N ARG A 121 2.93 11.36 -38.69
CA ARG A 121 3.43 12.73 -38.56
C ARG A 121 4.22 12.91 -37.27
N ILE A 122 3.66 12.48 -36.13
CA ILE A 122 4.32 12.60 -34.82
C ILE A 122 5.64 11.85 -34.79
N THR A 123 5.68 10.65 -35.36
CA THR A 123 6.90 9.81 -35.38
C THR A 123 7.97 10.33 -36.33
N LYS A 124 7.58 10.87 -37.49
CA LYS A 124 8.51 11.46 -38.47
C LYS A 124 8.98 12.86 -38.06
N CYS A 125 8.19 13.60 -37.25
CA CYS A 125 8.58 14.90 -36.74
C CYS A 125 9.78 14.77 -35.81
N GLN A 126 10.89 15.40 -36.20
CA GLN A 126 12.05 15.54 -35.32
C GLN A 126 11.77 16.55 -34.21
N PRO A 127 12.30 16.33 -32.99
CA PRO A 127 12.20 17.31 -31.93
C PRO A 127 12.93 18.61 -32.33
N GLN A 128 12.25 19.74 -32.22
CA GLN A 128 12.80 21.06 -32.56
C GLN A 128 13.96 21.45 -31.63
N TYR A 129 13.98 20.92 -30.40
CA TYR A 129 15.04 21.18 -29.43
C TYR A 129 16.08 20.07 -29.44
N LYS A 130 17.35 20.47 -29.48
CA LYS A 130 18.49 19.57 -29.29
C LYS A 130 18.75 19.42 -27.79
N VAL A 131 18.51 18.23 -27.25
CA VAL A 131 18.75 17.90 -25.83
C VAL A 131 20.18 18.25 -25.41
N GLN A 132 21.15 18.03 -26.29
CA GLN A 132 22.55 18.38 -26.04
C GLN A 132 22.75 19.89 -25.83
N LYS A 133 22.14 20.73 -26.68
CA LYS A 133 22.21 22.19 -26.54
C LYS A 133 21.56 22.65 -25.23
N TRP A 134 20.44 22.04 -24.84
CA TRP A 134 19.81 22.35 -23.55
C TRP A 134 20.69 21.99 -22.36
N ASN A 135 21.42 20.88 -22.42
CA ASN A 135 22.38 20.51 -21.37
C ASN A 135 23.54 21.51 -21.31
N GLU A 136 24.08 21.91 -22.46
CA GLU A 136 25.13 22.93 -22.54
C GLU A 136 24.66 24.28 -22.00
N ASP A 137 23.46 24.73 -22.38
CA ASP A 137 22.85 25.97 -21.90
C ASP A 137 22.58 25.89 -20.39
N TRP A 138 22.17 24.72 -19.89
CA TRP A 138 22.00 24.47 -18.45
C TRP A 138 23.33 24.52 -17.69
N HIS A 139 24.40 23.95 -18.25
CA HIS A 139 25.74 24.04 -17.68
C HIS A 139 26.23 25.48 -17.62
N LYS A 140 26.07 26.26 -18.71
CA LYS A 140 26.40 27.69 -18.72
C LYS A 140 25.60 28.47 -17.69
N ALA A 141 24.30 28.22 -17.59
CA ALA A 141 23.45 28.83 -16.56
C ALA A 141 23.93 28.45 -15.15
N GLU A 142 24.34 27.21 -14.93
CA GLU A 142 24.91 26.76 -13.65
C GLU A 142 26.23 27.46 -13.33
N GLU A 143 27.11 27.68 -14.31
CA GLU A 143 28.34 28.45 -14.16
C GLU A 143 28.05 29.91 -13.83
N TYR A 144 27.17 30.59 -14.58
CA TYR A 144 26.76 31.96 -14.28
C TYR A 144 26.16 32.08 -12.87
N MET A 145 25.29 31.14 -12.50
CA MET A 145 24.77 31.07 -11.15
C MET A 145 25.90 30.92 -10.13
N ASN A 146 26.87 30.03 -10.32
CA ASN A 146 27.99 29.87 -9.39
C ASN A 146 28.82 31.16 -9.26
N SER A 147 29.03 31.88 -10.35
CA SER A 147 29.79 33.15 -10.38
C SER A 147 29.07 34.32 -9.70
N ILE A 148 27.75 34.42 -9.83
CA ILE A 148 26.92 35.47 -9.18
C ILE A 148 26.64 35.13 -7.70
N ALA A 149 26.92 33.91 -7.26
CA ALA A 149 26.62 33.48 -5.90
C ALA A 149 27.55 34.14 -4.87
N ARG A 150 26.97 34.79 -3.86
CA ARG A 150 27.73 35.28 -2.70
C ARG A 150 28.34 34.16 -1.85
N TYR A 151 27.74 32.96 -1.88
CA TYR A 151 28.17 31.80 -1.10
C TYR A 151 28.24 30.53 -1.98
N PRO A 152 29.16 29.59 -1.69
CA PRO A 152 29.34 28.38 -2.50
C PRO A 152 28.06 27.51 -2.58
N ARG A 153 27.46 27.37 -3.77
CA ARG A 153 26.24 26.54 -3.98
C ARG A 153 26.47 25.04 -3.81
N ARG A 154 27.73 24.59 -3.73
CA ARG A 154 28.11 23.17 -3.62
C ARG A 154 27.54 22.47 -2.37
N LEU A 155 27.19 23.20 -1.30
CA LEU A 155 26.58 22.59 -0.10
C LEU A 155 25.18 22.02 -0.35
N CYS A 156 24.41 22.59 -1.29
CA CYS A 156 23.02 22.21 -1.54
C CYS A 156 22.87 20.86 -2.27
N LYS A 157 23.84 20.49 -3.14
CA LYS A 157 23.81 19.22 -3.89
C LYS A 157 23.97 17.99 -2.98
N SER A 158 24.70 18.11 -1.86
CA SER A 158 24.89 17.01 -0.89
C SER A 158 23.61 16.65 -0.09
N ARG A 159 22.71 17.62 0.11
CA ARG A 159 21.48 17.46 0.89
C ARG A 159 20.42 16.64 0.13
N ASN A 160 20.40 16.72 -1.20
CA ASN A 160 19.47 15.96 -2.04
C ASN A 160 19.84 14.47 -2.15
N GLN A 161 21.13 14.12 -2.10
CA GLN A 161 21.57 12.71 -2.03
C GLN A 161 21.22 12.06 -0.69
N LYS A 162 21.28 12.80 0.43
CA LYS A 162 20.82 12.32 1.74
C LYS A 162 19.30 12.08 1.75
N LYS A 163 18.49 12.96 1.14
CA LYS A 163 17.04 12.71 0.99
C LYS A 163 16.70 11.46 0.17
N GLN A 164 17.47 11.15 -0.89
CA GLN A 164 17.31 9.90 -1.63
C GLN A 164 17.72 8.65 -0.84
N LYS A 165 18.72 8.74 0.06
CA LYS A 165 19.11 7.64 0.96
C LYS A 165 18.08 7.36 2.06
N TYR A 166 17.35 8.37 2.55
CA TYR A 166 16.27 8.17 3.53
C TYR A 166 15.01 7.50 2.94
N ASN A 167 14.74 7.66 1.65
CA ASN A 167 13.60 7.02 0.98
C ASN A 167 13.83 5.53 0.61
N LYS A 168 15.03 4.96 0.87
CA LYS A 168 15.33 3.53 0.62
C LYS A 168 15.20 2.64 1.86
N LYS A 169 14.83 3.18 3.02
CA LYS A 169 14.55 2.41 4.25
C LYS A 169 13.05 2.27 4.49
N THR A 170 12.30 1.81 3.51
CA THR A 170 11.06 1.08 3.82
C THR A 170 11.47 -0.36 4.16
N PRO A 171 11.00 -0.94 5.29
CA PRO A 171 11.27 -2.34 5.58
C PRO A 171 10.67 -3.18 4.45
N LYS A 172 11.49 -4.00 3.81
CA LYS A 172 11.02 -5.05 2.90
C LYS A 172 10.09 -5.96 3.72
N ARG A 173 8.77 -5.72 3.66
CA ARG A 173 7.78 -6.77 3.99
C ARG A 173 8.16 -7.97 3.13
N LYS A 174 8.42 -9.12 3.78
CA LYS A 174 8.59 -10.40 3.10
C LYS A 174 7.36 -10.62 2.22
N LYS A 175 7.47 -10.32 0.92
CA LYS A 175 6.52 -10.83 -0.07
C LYS A 175 6.76 -12.33 -0.09
N GLN A 176 5.83 -13.09 0.50
CA GLN A 176 5.73 -14.51 0.21
C GLN A 176 5.69 -14.65 -1.31
N LYS A 177 6.57 -15.50 -1.86
CA LYS A 177 6.67 -15.78 -3.29
C LYS A 177 5.32 -16.35 -3.75
N ALA A 178 4.46 -15.49 -4.31
CA ALA A 178 3.45 -15.95 -5.24
C ALA A 178 4.18 -16.44 -6.49
N LYS A 179 4.06 -17.73 -6.78
CA LYS A 179 4.49 -18.33 -8.05
C LYS A 179 3.87 -17.50 -9.18
N ARG A 180 4.70 -16.85 -9.98
CA ARG A 180 4.26 -16.22 -11.23
C ARG A 180 3.90 -17.36 -12.17
N LEU A 181 2.64 -17.42 -12.59
CA LEU A 181 2.26 -18.13 -13.80
C LEU A 181 2.99 -17.44 -14.96
N ASN A 182 3.59 -18.25 -15.83
CA ASN A 182 4.24 -17.80 -17.05
C ASN A 182 3.21 -17.10 -17.93
N ASP A 183 3.39 -15.82 -18.20
CA ASP A 183 2.81 -15.18 -19.39
C ASP A 183 3.62 -15.65 -20.59
N GLY A 184 3.26 -16.84 -21.08
CA GLY A 184 3.64 -17.33 -22.39
C GLY A 184 2.78 -16.62 -23.44
N CYS A 185 3.38 -15.63 -24.09
CA CYS A 185 2.99 -15.22 -25.44
C CYS A 185 3.00 -16.47 -26.34
N LEU A 186 1.82 -17.02 -26.66
CA LEU A 186 1.67 -17.95 -27.77
C LEU A 186 1.41 -17.14 -29.03
N THR A 187 2.45 -17.04 -29.86
CA THR A 187 2.29 -16.94 -31.30
C THR A 187 1.58 -18.20 -31.79
N ASP A 188 0.34 -18.08 -32.22
CA ASP A 188 -0.39 -19.17 -32.86
C ASP A 188 -0.09 -19.15 -34.38
N LYS A 189 0.98 -19.85 -34.76
CA LYS A 189 1.20 -20.35 -36.12
C LYS A 189 1.52 -21.84 -35.97
N SER A 190 0.89 -22.63 -36.83
CA SER A 190 0.95 -24.09 -37.01
C SER A 190 0.26 -24.95 -35.94
N GLU A 191 -1.05 -25.17 -36.10
CA GLU A 191 -1.72 -26.45 -35.86
C GLU A 191 -3.13 -26.42 -36.49
N ARG A 192 -3.18 -26.44 -37.83
CA ARG A 192 -4.37 -26.75 -38.64
C ARG A 192 -3.94 -27.68 -39.77
N LYS A 193 -3.81 -28.96 -39.44
CA LYS A 193 -3.77 -30.12 -40.34
C LYS A 193 -3.67 -31.33 -39.41
N GLU A 194 -4.78 -32.00 -39.17
CA GLU A 194 -4.92 -33.35 -38.56
C GLU A 194 -6.36 -33.63 -38.06
N ARG A 195 -7.32 -32.71 -38.26
CA ARG A 195 -8.74 -32.95 -37.93
C ARG A 195 -9.70 -32.89 -39.12
N GLU A 196 -9.18 -33.05 -40.35
CA GLU A 196 -10.01 -33.16 -41.55
C GLU A 196 -10.05 -34.59 -42.14
N ASP A 197 -9.13 -35.49 -41.75
CA ASP A 197 -9.05 -36.81 -42.37
C ASP A 197 -10.01 -37.85 -41.74
N THR A 198 -10.43 -37.69 -40.48
CA THR A 198 -11.30 -38.68 -39.80
C THR A 198 -12.79 -38.52 -40.12
N ASN A 199 -13.21 -37.40 -40.71
CA ASN A 199 -14.61 -37.17 -41.08
C ASN A 199 -14.91 -37.59 -42.54
N ASN A 200 -13.92 -37.57 -43.43
CA ASN A 200 -14.11 -37.97 -44.82
C ASN A 200 -14.13 -39.50 -45.02
N GLU A 201 -13.54 -40.30 -44.13
CA GLU A 201 -13.60 -41.76 -44.23
C GLU A 201 -14.97 -42.32 -43.81
N ASN A 202 -15.66 -41.66 -42.88
CA ASN A 202 -16.98 -42.10 -42.38
C ASN A 202 -18.14 -41.75 -43.33
N GLU A 203 -18.02 -40.71 -44.17
CA GLU A 203 -19.03 -40.42 -45.19
C GLU A 203 -18.89 -41.32 -46.43
N ASN A 204 -17.67 -41.74 -46.78
CA ASN A 204 -17.45 -42.64 -47.92
C ASN A 204 -17.87 -44.10 -47.68
N GLN A 205 -17.87 -44.59 -46.43
CA GLN A 205 -18.38 -45.93 -46.12
C GLN A 205 -19.92 -45.98 -46.10
N LYS A 206 -20.58 -44.88 -45.71
CA LYS A 206 -22.04 -44.79 -45.66
C LYS A 206 -22.69 -44.70 -47.05
N ASN A 207 -22.00 -44.06 -48.00
CA ASN A 207 -22.45 -43.93 -49.39
C ASN A 207 -22.19 -45.19 -50.26
N GLN A 208 -21.37 -46.13 -49.79
CA GLN A 208 -21.15 -47.43 -50.46
C GLN A 208 -22.16 -48.50 -50.00
N SER A 209 -22.64 -48.44 -48.75
CA SER A 209 -23.69 -49.35 -48.27
C SER A 209 -25.08 -49.05 -48.85
N GLU A 210 -25.40 -47.79 -49.13
CA GLU A 210 -26.71 -47.41 -49.70
C GLU A 210 -26.85 -47.74 -51.20
N ASN A 211 -25.75 -47.99 -51.91
CA ASN A 211 -25.78 -48.34 -53.35
C ASN A 211 -25.80 -49.85 -53.65
N GLN A 212 -25.75 -50.73 -52.63
CA GLN A 212 -25.86 -52.18 -52.81
C GLN A 212 -27.23 -52.76 -52.43
N GLU A 213 -28.10 -52.00 -51.75
CA GLU A 213 -29.46 -52.46 -51.39
C GLU A 213 -30.53 -52.14 -52.46
N GLY A 214 -30.13 -51.61 -53.62
CA GLY A 214 -31.04 -51.18 -54.70
C GLY A 214 -31.10 -52.08 -55.96
N LYS A 215 -30.56 -53.29 -55.94
CA LYS A 215 -30.69 -54.25 -57.06
C LYS A 215 -30.89 -55.69 -56.58
N VAL A 216 -32.14 -56.07 -56.32
CA VAL A 216 -32.77 -57.36 -56.66
C VAL A 216 -34.25 -57.10 -56.93
#